data_AF-A0A518U8U6-F1
#
_entry.id   AF-A0A518U8U6-F1
#
_cell.length_a   1.000
_cell.length_b   1.000
_cell.length_c   1.000
_cell.angle_alpha   90.00
_cell.angle_beta   90.00
_cell.angle_gamma   90.00
#
_symmetry.space_group_name_H-M   'P 1'
#
loop_
_entity.id
_entity.type
_entity.pdbx_description
1 polymer ?
#
loop_
_entity_poly.entity_id
_entity_poly.type
_entity_poly.pdbx_seq_one_letter_code
_entity_poly.pdbx_strand_id
1 'polypeptide(L)'
;MIPVMIDLLADFYQSGNFVQMETIARSLLVAIPDDIVALQFLGLSLYLMGRKESAYRAFRRGAVNAAAPAATTIEPAAAISYREATKPGTALADGWDKISRILRSLGLHKPARSALAAARAARRLGGG
;
A
#
# COMPACT_ATOMS: atom_id res chain seq x y z
N MET A 1 7.51 -13.73 7.56
CA MET A 1 7.69 -12.36 8.11
C MET A 1 6.84 -11.33 7.39
N ILE A 2 6.85 -11.29 6.05
CA ILE A 2 6.04 -10.34 5.26
C ILE A 2 4.53 -10.39 5.61
N PRO A 3 3.87 -11.57 5.71
CA PRO A 3 2.45 -11.62 6.09
C PRO A 3 2.16 -10.92 7.42
N VAL A 4 2.98 -11.17 8.43
CA VAL A 4 2.84 -10.56 9.77
C VAL A 4 2.97 -9.04 9.69
N MET A 5 3.89 -8.51 8.88
CA MET A 5 4.01 -7.06 8.71
C MET A 5 2.80 -6.45 8.00
N ILE A 6 2.20 -7.18 7.04
CA ILE A 6 0.98 -6.75 6.38
C ILE A 6 -0.22 -6.79 7.35
N ASP A 7 -0.32 -7.80 8.19
CA ASP A 7 -1.35 -7.90 9.22
C ASP A 7 -1.23 -6.77 10.25
N LEU A 8 0.00 -6.49 10.73
CA LEU A 8 0.26 -5.35 11.62
C LEU A 8 -0.08 -4.01 10.95
N LEU A 9 0.22 -3.86 9.66
CA LEU A 9 -0.13 -2.67 8.90
C LEU A 9 -1.66 -2.50 8.84
N ALA A 10 -2.40 -3.59 8.64
CA ALA A 10 -3.86 -3.60 8.64
C ALA A 10 -4.43 -3.24 10.02
N ASP A 11 -3.89 -3.81 11.09
CA ASP A 11 -4.29 -3.55 12.48
C ASP A 11 -4.07 -2.09 12.87
N PHE A 12 -2.89 -1.54 12.58
CA PHE A 12 -2.60 -0.13 12.84
C PHE A 12 -3.44 0.82 11.99
N TYR A 13 -3.79 0.42 10.76
CA TYR A 13 -4.70 1.20 9.93
C TYR A 13 -6.12 1.25 10.52
N GLN A 14 -6.66 0.12 10.99
CA GLN A 14 -7.98 0.08 11.65
C GLN A 14 -7.99 0.87 12.96
N SER A 15 -6.93 0.71 13.75
CA SER A 15 -6.79 1.38 15.05
C SER A 15 -6.50 2.87 14.92
N GLY A 16 -6.31 3.39 13.70
CA GLY A 16 -5.96 4.80 13.45
C GLY A 16 -4.55 5.17 13.90
N ASN A 17 -3.69 4.19 14.22
CA ASN A 17 -2.34 4.42 14.68
C ASN A 17 -1.38 4.62 13.50
N PHE A 18 -1.47 5.79 12.85
CA PHE A 18 -0.73 6.08 11.64
C PHE A 18 0.78 6.23 11.85
N VAL A 19 1.22 6.49 13.09
CA VAL A 19 2.65 6.52 13.44
C VAL A 19 3.24 5.12 13.36
N GLN A 20 2.58 4.13 13.97
CA GLN A 20 3.04 2.74 13.89
C GLN A 20 2.90 2.18 12.48
N MET A 21 1.85 2.57 11.75
CA MET A 21 1.71 2.25 10.34
C MET A 21 2.87 2.78 9.48
N GLU A 22 3.32 4.02 9.70
CA GLU A 22 4.53 4.57 9.05
C GLU A 22 5.76 3.73 9.40
N THR A 23 5.95 3.36 10.66
CA THR A 23 7.08 2.51 11.10
C THR A 23 7.10 1.17 10.37
N ILE A 24 5.97 0.45 10.35
CA ILE A 24 5.87 -0.85 9.67
C ILE A 24 6.13 -0.71 8.16
N ALA A 25 5.55 0.30 7.52
CA ALA A 25 5.76 0.54 6.09
C ALA A 25 7.24 0.85 5.79
N ARG A 26 7.94 1.61 6.63
CA ARG A 26 9.38 1.86 6.49
C ARG A 26 10.20 0.60 6.70
N SER A 27 9.87 -0.23 7.69
CA SER A 27 10.54 -1.52 7.90
C SER A 27 10.37 -2.46 6.71
N LEU A 28 9.17 -2.50 6.10
CA LEU A 28 8.95 -3.22 4.85
C LEU A 28 9.82 -2.69 3.72
N LEU A 29 10.02 -1.38 3.60
CA LEU A 29 10.89 -0.78 2.57
C LEU A 29 12.38 -1.03 2.80
N VAL A 30 12.80 -1.26 4.05
CA VAL A 30 14.17 -1.70 4.35
C VAL A 30 14.36 -3.14 3.92
N ALA A 31 13.37 -4.01 4.16
CA ALA A 31 13.43 -5.43 3.80
C ALA A 31 13.22 -5.69 2.31
N ILE A 32 12.33 -4.91 1.68
CA ILE A 32 11.94 -4.99 0.27
C ILE A 32 11.99 -3.56 -0.26
N PRO A 33 13.17 -3.12 -0.73
CA PRO A 33 13.29 -1.84 -1.41
C PRO A 33 12.26 -1.76 -2.52
N ASP A 34 11.60 -0.61 -2.63
CA ASP A 34 10.67 -0.31 -3.71
C ASP A 34 9.37 -1.12 -3.75
N ASP A 35 9.02 -1.82 -2.66
CA ASP A 35 7.73 -2.50 -2.49
C ASP A 35 6.55 -1.52 -2.65
N ILE A 36 5.70 -1.80 -3.64
CA ILE A 36 4.60 -0.92 -4.01
C ILE A 36 3.57 -0.80 -2.89
N VAL A 37 3.30 -1.89 -2.16
CA VAL A 37 2.36 -1.88 -1.02
C VAL A 37 2.91 -0.96 0.06
N ALA A 38 4.15 -1.17 0.49
CA ALA A 38 4.79 -0.38 1.52
C ALA A 38 4.91 1.11 1.13
N LEU A 39 5.27 1.44 -0.12
CA LEU A 39 5.31 2.82 -0.61
C LEU A 39 3.94 3.49 -0.59
N GLN A 40 2.88 2.77 -1.00
CA GLN A 40 1.53 3.33 -1.03
C GLN A 40 0.94 3.51 0.37
N PHE A 41 1.17 2.57 1.28
CA PHE A 41 0.70 2.69 2.66
C PHE A 41 1.54 3.65 3.51
N LEU A 42 2.82 3.83 3.21
CA LEU A 42 3.63 4.94 3.72
C LEU A 42 3.05 6.28 3.24
N GLY A 43 2.69 6.39 1.96
CA GLY A 43 2.03 7.57 1.43
C GLY A 43 0.71 7.86 2.15
N LEU A 44 -0.09 6.82 2.41
CA LEU A 44 -1.37 6.94 3.11
C LEU A 44 -1.19 7.38 4.56
N SER A 45 -0.27 6.78 5.32
CA SER A 45 -0.04 7.15 6.72
C SER A 45 0.42 8.60 6.82
N LEU A 46 1.37 9.02 5.98
CA LEU A 46 1.84 10.40 5.90
C LEU A 46 0.72 11.38 5.55
N TYR A 47 -0.17 11.00 4.62
CA TYR A 47 -1.31 11.83 4.23
C TYR A 47 -2.29 12.00 5.40
N LEU A 48 -2.60 10.92 6.12
CA LEU A 48 -3.52 10.92 7.26
C LEU A 48 -2.94 11.71 8.45
N MET A 49 -1.61 11.76 8.59
CA MET A 49 -0.91 12.61 9.56
C MET A 49 -0.71 14.06 9.10
N GLY A 50 -1.26 14.46 7.95
CA GLY A 50 -1.15 15.83 7.43
C GLY A 50 0.17 16.16 6.72
N ARG A 51 1.12 15.22 6.63
CA ARG A 51 2.43 15.36 5.96
C ARG A 51 2.30 15.18 4.44
N LYS A 52 1.46 15.99 3.80
CA LYS A 52 1.04 15.84 2.39
C LYS A 52 2.20 15.82 1.39
N GLU A 53 3.20 16.67 1.56
CA GLU A 53 4.35 16.73 0.65
C GLU A 53 5.16 15.42 0.66
N SER A 54 5.42 14.87 1.85
CA SER A 54 6.09 13.58 1.99
C SER A 54 5.23 12.43 1.46
N ALA A 55 3.91 12.48 1.68
CA ALA A 55 2.97 11.51 1.15
C ALA A 55 3.00 11.46 -0.38
N TYR A 56 2.97 12.63 -1.02
CA TYR A 56 3.01 12.72 -2.49
C TYR A 56 4.30 12.19 -3.08
N ARG A 57 5.44 12.41 -2.41
CA ARG A 57 6.72 11.80 -2.83
C ARG A 57 6.68 10.28 -2.74
N ALA A 58 6.12 9.72 -1.68
CA ALA A 58 5.97 8.26 -1.53
C ALA A 58 5.06 7.68 -2.62
N PHE A 59 3.90 8.30 -2.89
CA PHE A 59 3.00 7.87 -3.96
C PHE A 59 3.64 7.95 -5.35
N ARG A 60 4.39 9.03 -5.62
CA ARG A 60 5.12 9.16 -6.89
C ARG A 60 6.19 8.09 -7.06
N ARG A 61 6.95 7.78 -6.00
CA ARG A 61 7.93 6.70 -6.03
C ARG A 61 7.28 5.35 -6.33
N GLY A 62 6.18 5.02 -5.65
CA GLY A 62 5.43 3.79 -5.91
C GLY A 62 4.85 3.72 -7.33
N ALA A 63 4.44 4.87 -7.88
CA ALA A 63 3.94 4.97 -9.25
C ALA A 63 5.01 4.77 -10.33
N VAL A 64 6.23 5.30 -10.11
CA VAL A 64 7.37 5.10 -11.01
C VAL A 64 7.74 3.61 -11.07
N ASN A 65 7.80 2.95 -9.92
CA ASN A 65 8.16 1.52 -9.84
C ASN A 65 7.11 0.61 -10.47
N ALA A 66 5.82 0.98 -10.40
CA ALA A 66 4.75 0.25 -11.08
C ALA A 66 4.79 0.39 -12.62
N ALA A 67 5.49 1.41 -13.16
CA ALA A 67 5.57 1.69 -14.59
C ALA A 67 6.83 1.12 -15.24
N ALA A 68 7.81 0.67 -14.47
CA ALA A 68 9.00 -0.01 -14.95
C ALA A 68 8.77 -1.53 -14.89
N PRO A 69 8.49 -2.22 -16.01
CA PRO A 69 8.52 -3.67 -16.03
C PRO A 69 9.98 -4.13 -15.94
N ALA A 70 10.29 -4.87 -14.89
CA ALA A 70 11.48 -5.69 -14.67
C ALA A 70 12.83 -4.97 -14.52
N ALA A 71 13.39 -5.04 -13.31
CA ALA A 71 14.81 -5.34 -13.12
C ALA A 71 15.07 -5.88 -11.70
N THR A 72 15.47 -7.14 -11.63
CA THR A 72 16.24 -7.80 -10.55
C THR A 72 15.49 -8.41 -9.34
N THR A 73 15.35 -9.74 -9.37
CA THR A 73 15.60 -10.70 -8.28
C THR A 73 14.86 -10.59 -6.92
N ILE A 74 13.86 -9.72 -6.74
CA ILE A 74 13.06 -9.59 -5.48
C ILE A 74 11.56 -9.97 -5.67
N GLU A 75 11.21 -10.45 -6.87
CA GLU A 75 9.86 -10.87 -7.29
C GLU A 75 9.05 -11.70 -6.26
N PRO A 76 9.60 -12.68 -5.50
CA PRO A 76 8.76 -13.44 -4.56
C PRO A 76 8.28 -12.59 -3.37
N ALA A 77 9.10 -11.70 -2.83
CA ALA A 77 8.78 -10.98 -1.61
C ALA A 77 7.75 -9.86 -1.85
N ALA A 78 7.92 -9.07 -2.91
CA ALA A 78 6.97 -8.04 -3.30
C ALA A 78 5.64 -8.64 -3.79
N ALA A 79 5.67 -9.78 -4.50
CA ALA A 79 4.46 -10.51 -4.87
C ALA A 79 3.72 -11.07 -3.65
N ILE A 80 4.45 -11.58 -2.64
CA ILE A 80 3.87 -12.00 -1.36
C ILE A 80 3.25 -10.77 -0.66
N SER A 81 3.97 -9.66 -0.52
CA SER A 81 3.47 -8.41 0.09
C SER A 81 2.15 -7.98 -0.56
N TYR A 82 2.11 -7.93 -1.88
CA TYR A 82 0.93 -7.56 -2.65
C TYR A 82 -0.22 -8.55 -2.49
N ARG A 83 0.05 -9.86 -2.55
CA ARG A 83 -0.95 -10.90 -2.35
C ARG A 83 -1.57 -10.81 -0.96
N GLU A 84 -0.76 -10.68 0.06
CA GLU A 84 -1.21 -10.56 1.45
C GLU A 84 -2.06 -9.30 1.65
N ALA A 85 -1.63 -8.17 1.09
CA ALA A 85 -2.35 -6.89 1.24
C ALA A 85 -3.65 -6.81 0.42
N THR A 86 -3.87 -7.75 -0.49
CA THR A 86 -5.09 -7.86 -1.32
C THR A 86 -5.96 -9.06 -0.96
N LYS A 87 -5.60 -9.80 0.10
CA LYS A 87 -6.40 -10.91 0.60
C LYS A 87 -7.83 -10.45 0.92
N PRO A 88 -8.85 -11.21 0.53
CA PRO A 88 -10.22 -10.87 0.90
C PRO A 88 -10.40 -10.79 2.42
N GLY A 89 -11.23 -9.87 2.89
CA GLY A 89 -11.50 -9.66 4.31
C GLY A 89 -10.46 -8.82 5.05
N THR A 90 -9.37 -8.42 4.39
CA THR A 90 -8.40 -7.50 5.01
C THR A 90 -9.01 -6.12 5.23
N ALA A 91 -8.64 -5.52 6.36
CA ALA A 91 -8.96 -4.14 6.68
C ALA A 91 -8.37 -3.12 5.69
N LEU A 92 -7.37 -3.54 4.91
CA LEU A 92 -6.69 -2.69 3.94
C LEU A 92 -7.59 -2.31 2.76
N ALA A 93 -8.74 -2.97 2.58
CA ALA A 93 -9.73 -2.64 1.56
C ALA A 93 -10.03 -1.12 1.49
N ASP A 94 -10.29 -0.49 2.64
CA ASP A 94 -10.60 0.93 2.71
C ASP A 94 -9.35 1.80 2.54
N GLY A 95 -8.19 1.30 2.97
CA GLY A 95 -6.90 1.92 2.71
C GLY A 95 -6.62 2.03 1.21
N TRP A 96 -6.77 0.93 0.47
CA TRP A 96 -6.63 0.88 -0.98
C TRP A 96 -7.62 1.80 -1.70
N ASP A 97 -8.86 1.89 -1.22
CA ASP A 97 -9.86 2.80 -1.77
C ASP A 97 -9.46 4.27 -1.59
N LYS A 98 -9.00 4.66 -0.40
CA LYS A 98 -8.48 6.02 -0.14
C LYS A 98 -7.25 6.32 -0.99
N ILE A 99 -6.31 5.38 -1.07
CA ILE A 99 -5.12 5.50 -1.92
C ILE A 99 -5.53 5.72 -3.39
N SER A 100 -6.50 4.98 -3.90
CA SER A 100 -6.98 5.14 -5.28
C SER A 100 -7.51 6.56 -5.56
N ARG A 101 -8.20 7.16 -4.58
CA ARG A 101 -8.73 8.53 -4.67
C ARG A 101 -7.61 9.56 -4.61
N ILE A 102 -6.64 9.39 -3.72
CA ILE A 102 -5.47 10.26 -3.63
C ILE A 102 -4.67 10.20 -4.94
N LEU A 103 -4.36 9.01 -5.44
CA LEU A 103 -3.65 8.84 -6.71
C LEU A 103 -4.39 9.47 -7.89
N ARG A 104 -5.73 9.39 -7.93
CA ARG A 104 -6.55 10.11 -8.93
C ARG A 104 -6.39 11.62 -8.84
N SER A 105 -6.44 12.19 -7.63
CA SER A 105 -6.25 13.64 -7.44
C SER A 105 -4.85 14.12 -7.85
N LEU A 106 -3.86 13.24 -7.82
CA LEU A 106 -2.49 13.52 -8.27
C LEU A 106 -2.28 13.30 -9.78
N GLY A 107 -3.31 12.93 -10.54
CA GLY A 107 -3.22 12.60 -11.97
C GLY A 107 -2.58 11.23 -12.26
N LEU A 108 -2.31 10.42 -11.24
CA LEU A 108 -1.67 9.10 -11.35
C LEU A 108 -2.71 8.01 -11.67
N HIS A 109 -3.34 8.11 -12.85
CA HIS A 109 -4.49 7.27 -13.24
C HIS A 109 -4.19 5.77 -13.35
N LYS A 110 -2.97 5.38 -13.75
CA LYS A 110 -2.57 3.95 -13.83
C LYS A 110 -2.46 3.34 -12.43
N PRO A 111 -1.61 3.86 -11.51
CA PRO A 111 -1.55 3.41 -10.12
C PRO A 111 -2.90 3.42 -9.40
N ALA A 112 -3.73 4.45 -9.65
CA ALA A 112 -5.05 4.54 -9.05
C ALA A 112 -5.98 3.39 -9.44
N ARG A 113 -5.91 2.93 -10.71
CA ARG A 113 -6.70 1.78 -11.18
C ARG A 113 -6.24 0.49 -10.51
N SER A 114 -4.92 0.32 -10.34
CA SER A 114 -4.36 -0.83 -9.62
C SER A 114 -4.80 -0.85 -8.15
N ALA A 115 -4.72 0.29 -7.46
CA ALA A 115 -5.20 0.42 -6.09
C ALA A 115 -6.71 0.15 -5.96
N LEU A 116 -7.52 0.60 -6.92
CA LEU A 116 -8.95 0.31 -6.95
C LEU A 116 -9.23 -1.18 -7.19
N ALA A 117 -8.45 -1.85 -8.02
CA ALA A 117 -8.54 -3.30 -8.22
C ALA A 117 -8.17 -4.07 -6.94
N ALA A 118 -7.11 -3.65 -6.25
CA ALA A 118 -6.70 -4.16 -4.95
C ALA A 118 -7.82 -4.01 -3.90
N ALA A 119 -8.44 -2.83 -3.80
CA ALA A 119 -9.57 -2.60 -2.90
C ALA A 119 -10.74 -3.56 -3.18
N ARG A 120 -11.06 -3.79 -4.46
CA ARG A 120 -12.12 -4.73 -4.85
C ARG A 120 -11.78 -6.17 -4.53
N ALA A 121 -10.54 -6.59 -4.73
CA ALA A 121 -10.08 -7.94 -4.37
C ALA A 121 -10.20 -8.16 -2.85
N ALA A 122 -9.73 -7.19 -2.06
CA ALA A 122 -9.82 -7.21 -0.60
C ALA A 122 -11.26 -7.24 -0.07
N ARG A 123 -12.23 -6.63 -0.77
CA ARG A 123 -13.65 -6.63 -0.35
C ARG A 123 -14.44 -7.89 -0.69
N ARG A 124 -13.94 -8.76 -1.59
CA ARG A 124 -14.75 -9.81 -2.24
C ARG A 124 -15.20 -10.99 -1.36
N LEU A 125 -14.93 -11.04 -0.05
CA LEU A 125 -15.41 -12.13 0.84
C LEU A 125 -15.95 -11.63 2.18
N GLY A 126 -16.77 -10.57 2.17
CA GLY A 126 -17.61 -10.18 3.32
C GLY A 126 -19.09 -10.58 3.19
N GLY A 127 -19.44 -11.37 2.17
CA GLY A 127 -20.82 -11.81 1.91
C GLY A 127 -20.86 -13.29 1.56
N GLY A 128 -21.05 -14.12 2.58
CA GLY A 128 -21.24 -15.56 2.52
C GLY A 128 -21.75 -16.04 3.87
#